data_AF-A0A9E3XHF4-F1
#
_entry.id   AF-A0A9E3XHF4-F1
#
_cell.length_a   1.000
_cell.length_b   1.000
_cell.length_c   1.000
_cell.angle_alpha   90.00
_cell.angle_beta   90.00
_cell.angle_gamma   90.00
#
_symmetry.space_group_name_H-M   'P 1'
#
loop_
_entity.id
_entity.type
_entity.pdbx_description
1 polymer ?
#
loop_
_entity_poly.entity_id
_entity_poly.type
_entity_poly.pdbx_seq_one_letter_code
_entity_poly.pdbx_strand_id
1 'polypeptide(L)'
;KLNLVATAMDDAEKARMHEFLGKLNDIARLPALSEFHVIMGGFHDALAAAPKADVNIFGLGEKPSFDFMRGATDWTNTSCLFVKDSGMESALV
;
A
#
# COMPACT_ATOMS: atom_id res chain seq x y z
N LYS A 1 -1.59 -12.91 -7.40
CA LYS A 1 -1.31 -12.79 -5.95
C LYS A 1 -1.37 -11.32 -5.58
N LEU A 2 -1.96 -10.96 -4.44
CA LEU A 2 -2.04 -9.56 -3.99
C LEU A 2 -1.11 -9.35 -2.79
N ASN A 3 -0.35 -8.27 -2.79
CA ASN A 3 0.49 -7.86 -1.67
C ASN A 3 -0.09 -6.57 -1.10
N LEU A 4 -0.51 -6.60 0.17
CA LEU A 4 -0.86 -5.40 0.92
C LEU A 4 0.38 -4.91 1.65
N VAL A 5 0.79 -3.67 1.37
CA VAL A 5 2.02 -3.10 1.91
C VAL A 5 1.68 -1.89 2.79
N ALA A 6 2.24 -1.85 3.98
CA ALA A 6 2.12 -0.74 4.93
C ALA A 6 3.48 -0.41 5.55
N THR A 7 3.59 0.77 6.15
CA THR A 7 4.81 1.21 6.84
C THR A 7 4.58 1.33 8.34
N ALA A 8 5.63 1.13 9.13
CA ALA A 8 5.62 1.35 10.57
C ALA A 8 6.93 1.97 11.05
N MET A 9 6.88 2.83 12.07
CA MET A 9 8.04 3.49 12.67
C MET A 9 8.58 2.75 13.89
N ASP A 10 7.74 1.95 14.56
CA ASP A 10 8.13 1.13 15.72
C ASP A 10 7.41 -0.23 15.72
N ASP A 11 7.88 -1.14 16.59
CA ASP A 11 7.33 -2.51 16.68
C ASP A 11 5.86 -2.54 17.12
N ALA A 12 5.44 -1.57 17.94
CA ALA A 12 4.06 -1.49 18.39
C ALA A 12 3.14 -1.08 17.23
N GLU A 13 3.57 -0.16 16.37
CA GLU A 13 2.89 0.22 15.14
C GLU A 13 2.87 -0.92 14.14
N LYS A 14 3.98 -1.64 14.01
CA LYS A 14 4.06 -2.82 13.14
C LYS A 14 3.00 -3.86 13.49
N ALA A 15 2.86 -4.18 14.77
CA ALA A 15 1.84 -5.11 15.25
C ALA A 15 0.41 -4.61 14.93
N ARG A 16 0.13 -3.32 15.19
CA ARG A 16 -1.18 -2.71 14.86
C ARG A 16 -1.48 -2.75 13.36
N MET A 17 -0.49 -2.49 12.51
CA MET A 17 -0.66 -2.52 11.05
C MET A 17 -0.91 -3.93 10.53
N HIS A 18 -0.25 -4.95 11.08
CA HIS A 18 -0.55 -6.34 10.72
C HIS A 18 -1.99 -6.73 11.09
N GLU A 19 -2.47 -6.34 12.28
CA GLU A 19 -3.86 -6.57 12.68
C GLU A 19 -4.85 -5.84 11.77
N PHE A 20 -4.55 -4.59 11.41
CA PHE A 20 -5.35 -3.80 10.49
C PHE A 20 -5.46 -4.46 9.11
N LEU A 21 -4.35 -4.89 8.51
CA LEU A 21 -4.34 -5.56 7.21
C LEU A 21 -5.09 -6.89 7.25
N GLY A 22 -5.01 -7.63 8.35
CA GLY A 22 -5.81 -8.84 8.56
C GLY A 22 -7.31 -8.56 8.56
N LYS A 23 -7.76 -7.58 9.34
CA LYS A 23 -9.18 -7.16 9.35
C LYS A 23 -9.64 -6.68 7.98
N LEU A 24 -8.81 -5.90 7.29
CA LEU A 24 -9.12 -5.40 5.94
C LEU A 24 -9.31 -6.56 4.95
N ASN A 25 -8.39 -7.53 4.97
CA ASN A 25 -8.48 -8.73 4.14
C ASN A 25 -9.79 -9.48 4.36
N ASP A 26 -10.21 -9.64 5.63
CA ASP A 26 -11.43 -10.36 5.99
C ASP A 26 -12.69 -9.62 5.54
N ILE A 27 -12.77 -8.30 5.78
CA ILE A 27 -13.93 -7.48 5.39
C ILE A 27 -14.05 -7.41 3.87
N ALA A 28 -12.94 -7.18 3.17
CA ALA A 28 -12.90 -7.08 1.71
C ALA A 28 -12.93 -8.44 0.99
N ARG A 29 -12.91 -9.55 1.74
CA ARG A 29 -12.87 -10.93 1.23
C ARG A 29 -11.79 -11.13 0.16
N LEU A 30 -10.59 -10.60 0.43
CA LEU A 30 -9.48 -10.71 -0.51
C LEU A 30 -9.07 -12.20 -0.66
N PRO A 31 -8.45 -12.57 -1.80
CA PRO A 31 -8.06 -13.95 -2.07
C PRO A 31 -7.16 -14.53 -0.98
N ALA A 32 -7.28 -15.83 -0.70
CA ALA A 32 -6.51 -16.53 0.34
C ALA A 32 -4.98 -16.47 0.16
N LEU A 33 -4.51 -16.18 -1.06
CA LEU A 33 -3.09 -16.01 -1.36
C LEU A 33 -2.59 -14.58 -1.13
N SER A 34 -3.39 -13.69 -0.52
CA SER A 34 -2.97 -12.32 -0.21
C SER A 34 -1.94 -12.32 0.92
N GLU A 35 -0.90 -11.50 0.79
CA GLU A 35 0.16 -11.37 1.80
C GLU A 35 0.25 -9.95 2.34
N PHE A 36 0.66 -9.84 3.61
CA PHE A 36 0.79 -8.57 4.32
C PHE A 36 2.26 -8.27 4.59
N HIS A 37 2.70 -7.10 4.13
CA HIS A 37 4.08 -6.63 4.28
C HIS A 37 4.06 -5.33 5.07
N VAL A 38 4.42 -5.39 6.35
CA VAL A 38 4.60 -4.18 7.17
C VAL A 38 6.08 -3.90 7.29
N ILE A 39 6.52 -2.87 6.57
CA ILE A 39 7.93 -2.52 6.40
C ILE A 39 8.28 -1.40 7.39
N MET A 40 9.41 -1.56 8.08
CA MET A 40 9.89 -0.54 9.01
C MET A 40 10.50 0.63 8.25
N GLY A 41 10.20 1.86 8.67
CA GLY A 41 10.75 3.08 8.11
C GLY A 41 9.74 3.89 7.29
N GLY A 42 10.26 4.80 6.47
CA GLY A 42 9.45 5.72 5.68
C GLY A 42 8.86 5.07 4.43
N PHE A 43 7.97 5.81 3.78
CA PHE A 43 7.32 5.35 2.54
C PHE A 43 8.31 5.01 1.42
N HIS A 44 9.38 5.79 1.29
CA HIS A 44 10.42 5.53 0.28
C HIS A 44 11.19 4.23 0.57
N ASP A 45 11.53 3.97 1.84
CA ASP A 45 12.20 2.72 2.25
C ASP A 45 11.31 1.51 1.97
N ALA A 46 10.00 1.68 2.20
CA ALA A 46 9.01 0.67 1.92
C ALA A 46 8.89 0.36 0.42
N LEU A 47 8.95 1.36 -0.46
CA LEU A 47 8.93 1.11 -1.91
C LEU A 47 10.13 0.26 -2.38
N ALA A 48 11.31 0.49 -1.81
CA ALA A 48 12.50 -0.26 -2.17
C ALA A 48 12.50 -1.70 -1.62
N ALA A 49 11.94 -1.89 -0.42
CA ALA A 49 11.88 -3.19 0.25
C ALA A 49 10.62 -4.00 -0.08
N ALA A 50 9.61 -3.38 -0.71
CA ALA A 50 8.37 -4.05 -1.08
C ALA A 50 8.61 -5.17 -2.09
N PRO A 51 7.80 -6.24 -2.05
CA PRO A 51 7.84 -7.27 -3.08
C PRO A 51 7.58 -6.69 -4.47
N LYS A 52 8.29 -7.20 -5.47
CA LYS A 52 8.00 -6.85 -6.87
C LYS A 52 6.57 -7.23 -7.24
N ALA A 53 5.91 -6.35 -7.99
CA ALA A 53 4.55 -6.53 -8.48
C ALA A 53 4.46 -6.09 -9.94
N ASP A 54 3.58 -6.70 -10.73
CA ASP A 54 3.36 -6.28 -12.12
C ASP A 54 2.72 -4.88 -12.20
N VAL A 55 1.92 -4.54 -11.19
CA VAL A 55 1.28 -3.23 -11.01
C VAL A 55 1.32 -2.85 -9.53
N ASN A 56 1.77 -1.64 -9.24
CA ASN A 56 1.67 -1.01 -7.92
C ASN A 56 0.46 -0.07 -7.88
N ILE A 57 -0.34 -0.15 -6.81
CA ILE A 57 -1.51 0.71 -6.62
C ILE A 57 -1.28 1.58 -5.39
N PHE A 58 -1.33 2.90 -5.60
CA PHE A 58 -1.09 3.90 -4.56
C PHE A 58 -2.31 4.82 -4.39
N GLY A 59 -2.59 5.20 -3.15
CA GLY A 59 -3.55 6.27 -2.86
C GLY A 59 -2.96 7.62 -3.25
N LEU A 60 -3.77 8.47 -3.89
CA LEU A 60 -3.40 9.83 -4.23
C LEU A 60 -3.85 10.79 -3.13
N GLY A 61 -2.89 11.48 -2.51
CA GLY A 61 -3.18 12.49 -1.50
C GLY A 61 -4.04 13.65 -2.01
N GLU A 62 -4.50 14.51 -1.10
CA GLU A 62 -5.32 15.69 -1.46
C GLU A 62 -4.66 16.56 -2.52
N LYS A 63 -3.37 16.85 -2.33
CA LYS A 63 -2.49 17.55 -3.27
C LYS A 63 -1.55 16.52 -3.92
N PRO A 64 -1.77 16.17 -5.20
CA PRO A 64 -0.90 15.24 -5.92
C PRO A 64 0.54 15.77 -5.99
N SER A 65 1.51 14.91 -5.66
CA SER A 65 2.93 15.17 -5.91
C SER A 65 3.36 14.43 -7.17
N PHE A 66 3.55 15.16 -8.27
CA PHE A 66 3.98 14.56 -9.52
C PHE A 66 5.41 14.01 -9.46
N ASP A 67 6.26 14.59 -8.61
CA ASP A 67 7.62 14.09 -8.39
C ASP A 67 7.59 12.73 -7.70
N PHE A 68 6.70 12.56 -6.73
CA PHE A 68 6.45 11.25 -6.14
C PHE A 68 5.90 10.25 -7.17
N MET A 69 4.94 10.67 -8.00
CA MET A 69 4.34 9.76 -8.98
C MET A 69 5.36 9.24 -9.99
N ARG A 70 6.20 10.14 -10.52
CA ARG A 70 7.30 9.78 -11.43
C ARG A 70 8.35 8.94 -10.71
N GLY A 71 8.77 9.38 -9.52
CA GLY A 71 9.74 8.67 -8.70
C GLY A 71 9.30 7.25 -8.36
N ALA A 72 8.03 7.04 -7.99
CA ALA A 72 7.50 5.73 -7.67
C ALA A 72 7.56 4.76 -8.86
N THR A 73 7.32 5.24 -10.08
CA THR A 73 7.51 4.44 -11.31
C THR A 73 8.98 4.06 -11.49
N ASP A 74 9.90 4.98 -11.26
CA ASP A 74 11.35 4.73 -11.39
C ASP A 74 11.87 3.77 -10.30
N TRP A 75 11.48 3.97 -9.04
CA TRP A 75 11.95 3.19 -7.89
C TRP A 75 11.41 1.76 -7.90
N THR A 76 10.16 1.57 -8.32
CA THR A 76 9.56 0.23 -8.43
C THR A 76 9.91 -0.45 -9.75
N ASN A 77 10.32 0.32 -10.78
CA ASN A 77 10.60 -0.13 -12.13
C ASN A 77 9.45 -0.96 -12.76
N THR A 78 8.22 -0.57 -12.46
CA THR A 78 6.97 -1.26 -12.86
C THR A 78 5.85 -0.25 -13.05
N SER A 79 4.70 -0.69 -13.57
CA SER A 79 3.53 0.16 -13.77
C SER A 79 2.94 0.61 -12.44
N CYS A 80 2.63 1.91 -12.30
CA CYS A 80 2.01 2.49 -11.12
C CYS A 80 0.63 3.06 -11.45
N LEU A 81 -0.38 2.68 -10.68
CA LEU A 81 -1.72 3.26 -10.70
C LEU A 81 -1.93 4.11 -9.45
N PHE A 82 -2.35 5.36 -9.64
CA PHE A 82 -2.66 6.27 -8.53
C PHE A 82 -4.16 6.51 -8.46
N VAL A 83 -4.77 6.16 -7.35
CA VAL A 83 -6.22 6.16 -7.17
C VAL A 83 -6.61 7.27 -6.19
N LYS A 84 -7.57 8.11 -6.59
CA LYS A 84 -8.18 9.12 -5.73
C LYS A 84 -9.67 8.79 -5.58
N ASP A 85 -10.11 8.66 -4.35
CA ASP A 85 -11.52 8.53 -4.01
C ASP A 85 -12.27 9.85 -4.31
N SER A 86 -13.53 9.79 -4.75
CA SER A 86 -14.38 10.98 -4.86
C SER A 86 -14.88 11.46 -3.49
N GLY A 87 -14.78 10.61 -2.46
CA GLY A 87 -15.19 10.87 -1.08
C GLY A 87 -16.62 10.45 -0.77
N MET A 88 -17.30 9.83 -1.74
CA MET A 88 -18.67 9.30 -1.61
C MET A 88 -18.68 7.77 -1.60
N GLU A 89 -17.57 7.17 -1.97
CA GLU A 89 -17.36 5.75 -2.04
C GLU A 89 -17.21 5.20 -0.64
N SER A 90 -17.67 3.97 -0.47
CA SER A 90 -17.27 3.20 0.69
C SER A 90 -16.92 1.79 0.25
N ALA A 91 -15.61 1.52 0.25
CA ALA A 91 -15.05 0.27 -0.24
C ALA A 91 -15.38 -0.97 0.61
N LEU A 92 -15.96 -0.76 1.80
CA LEU A 92 -16.15 -1.79 2.83
C LEU A 92 -17.62 -1.95 3.28
N VAL A 93 -18.56 -1.24 2.64
CA VAL A 93 -19.97 -1.16 3.08
C VAL A 93 -20.88 -1.90 2.11
#